data_AF-A0A349Y7Z7-F1
#
_entry.id   AF-A0A349Y7Z7-F1
#
_cell.length_a   1.000
_cell.length_b   1.000
_cell.length_c   1.000
_cell.angle_alpha   90.00
_cell.angle_beta   90.00
_cell.angle_gamma   90.00
#
_symmetry.space_group_name_H-M   'P 1'
#
loop_
_entity.id
_entity.type
_entity.pdbx_description
1 polymer ?
#
loop_
_entity_poly.entity_id
_entity_poly.type
_entity_poly.pdbx_seq_one_letter_code
_entity_poly.pdbx_strand_id
1 'polypeptide(L)' 'MKGMLGIAALALAALTAMPASAGTLYKCVGSDGIPSYVSKRVAGAACSVISSY' A
#
# COMPACT_ATOMS: atom_id res chain seq x y z
N MET A 1 -14.06 18.10 -30.26
CA MET A 1 -13.12 18.28 -29.11
C MET A 1 -13.79 18.33 -27.73
N LYS A 2 -15.06 18.77 -27.59
CA LYS A 2 -15.76 18.87 -26.29
C LYS A 2 -15.97 17.53 -25.55
N GLY A 3 -16.16 16.42 -26.28
CA GLY A 3 -16.42 15.10 -25.69
C GLY A 3 -15.20 14.44 -25.02
N MET A 4 -13.99 14.68 -25.53
CA MET A 4 -12.77 14.09 -24.94
C MET A 4 -12.42 14.67 -23.57
N LEU A 5 -12.75 15.95 -23.34
CA LEU A 5 -12.58 16.60 -22.04
C LEU A 5 -13.47 15.98 -20.95
N GLY A 6 -14.70 15.59 -21.29
CA GLY A 6 -15.61 14.93 -20.35
C GLY A 6 -15.12 13.54 -19.95
N ILE A 7 -14.62 12.77 -20.90
CA ILE A 7 -14.11 11.40 -20.65
C ILE A 7 -12.80 11.46 -19.84
N ALA A 8 -11.92 12.42 -20.15
CA ALA A 8 -10.69 12.64 -19.39
C ALA A 8 -10.96 13.08 -17.94
N ALA A 9 -11.94 13.96 -17.72
CA ALA A 9 -12.35 14.40 -16.39
C ALA A 9 -12.95 13.24 -15.55
N LEU A 10 -13.77 12.39 -16.18
CA LEU A 10 -14.32 11.18 -15.54
C LEU A 10 -13.21 10.16 -15.19
N ALA A 11 -12.23 9.98 -16.06
CA ALA A 11 -11.08 9.10 -15.80
C ALA A 11 -10.23 9.62 -14.63
N LEU A 12 -9.94 10.92 -14.58
CA LEU A 12 -9.20 11.54 -13.47
C LEU A 12 -9.95 11.43 -12.13
N ALA A 13 -11.27 11.62 -12.13
CA ALA A 13 -12.09 11.44 -10.93
C ALA A 13 -12.06 9.99 -10.43
N ALA A 14 -12.09 9.00 -11.34
CA ALA A 14 -12.02 7.58 -10.98
C ALA A 14 -10.69 7.20 -10.29
N LEU A 15 -9.57 7.85 -10.66
CA LEU A 15 -8.28 7.61 -9.99
C LEU A 15 -8.24 8.11 -8.54
N THR A 16 -9.04 9.13 -8.19
CA THR A 16 -9.14 9.62 -6.79
C THR A 16 -9.96 8.71 -5.87
N ALA A 17 -10.73 7.78 -6.45
CA ALA A 17 -11.54 6.80 -5.72
C ALA A 17 -10.81 5.46 -5.49
N MET A 18 -9.58 5.31 -5.99
CA MET A 18 -8.72 4.20 -5.60
C MET A 18 -8.22 4.48 -4.19
N PRO A 19 -8.60 3.70 -3.16
CA PRO A 19 -7.91 3.77 -1.88
C PRO A 19 -6.44 3.49 -2.20
N ALA A 20 -5.56 4.46 -1.94
CA ALA A 20 -4.12 4.27 -2.02
C ALA A 20 -3.84 2.99 -1.23
N SER A 21 -3.56 1.90 -1.95
CA SER A 21 -3.76 0.54 -1.43
C SER A 21 -3.12 0.43 -0.07
N ALA A 22 -3.98 0.20 0.91
CA ALA A 22 -3.62 0.09 2.29
C ALA A 22 -2.52 -0.96 2.44
N GLY A 23 -1.31 -0.49 2.69
CA GLY A 23 -0.18 -1.37 2.91
C GLY A 23 -0.42 -2.13 4.21
N THR A 24 -0.41 -3.47 4.15
CA THR A 24 -0.33 -4.27 5.37
C THR A 24 1.01 -3.96 6.03
N LEU A 25 0.95 -3.44 7.25
CA LEU A 25 2.11 -3.15 8.06
C LEU A 25 2.50 -4.41 8.81
N TYR A 26 3.72 -4.87 8.56
CA TYR A 26 4.31 -6.04 9.20
C TYR A 26 5.34 -5.58 10.23
N LYS A 27 5.35 -6.25 11.38
CA LYS A 27 6.46 -6.23 12.32
C LYS A 27 7.33 -7.44 12.03
N CYS A 28 8.52 -7.21 11.51
CA CYS A 28 9.52 -8.23 11.22
C CYS A 28 10.66 -8.18 12.25
N VAL A 29 11.00 -9.31 12.86
CA VAL A 29 12.15 -9.44 13.77
C VAL A 29 13.20 -10.31 13.09
N GLY A 30 14.38 -9.72 12.84
CA GLY A 30 15.52 -10.40 12.21
C GLY A 30 16.43 -11.09 13.23
N SER A 31 17.57 -11.59 12.76
CA SER A 31 18.58 -12.25 13.61
C SER A 31 19.15 -11.33 14.69
N ASP A 32 19.12 -10.01 14.47
CA ASP A 32 19.61 -9.01 15.41
C ASP A 32 18.62 -8.74 16.57
N GLY A 33 17.42 -9.35 16.54
CA GLY A 33 16.38 -9.18 17.57
C GLY A 33 15.66 -7.83 17.54
N ILE A 34 16.08 -6.89 16.70
CA ILE A 34 15.47 -5.57 16.57
C ILE A 34 14.20 -5.64 15.68
N PRO A 35 13.04 -5.12 16.14
CA PRO A 35 11.83 -5.10 15.33
C PRO A 35 11.90 -4.02 14.24
N SER A 36 11.60 -4.41 13.01
CA SER A 36 11.44 -3.53 11.85
C SER A 36 9.99 -3.51 11.40
N TYR A 37 9.47 -2.31 11.14
CA TYR A 37 8.09 -2.10 10.69
C TYR A 37 8.09 -1.77 9.20
N VAL A 38 7.56 -2.70 8.40
CA VAL A 38 7.71 -2.67 6.94
C VAL A 38 6.40 -3.04 6.27
N SER A 39 6.12 -2.46 5.11
CA SER A 39 4.92 -2.77 4.32
C SER A 39 5.03 -4.09 3.55
N LYS A 40 6.19 -4.76 3.61
CA LYS A 40 6.48 -6.03 2.94
C LYS A 40 7.26 -6.97 3.85
N ARG A 41 6.94 -8.26 3.82
CA ARG A 41 7.68 -9.28 4.57
C ARG A 41 9.14 -9.38 4.13
N VAL A 42 10.04 -9.46 5.11
CA VAL A 42 11.48 -9.66 4.92
C VAL A 42 11.80 -11.14 5.00
N ALA A 43 12.48 -11.69 3.99
CA ALA A 43 12.87 -13.10 3.97
C ALA A 43 13.89 -13.38 5.08
N GLY A 44 13.71 -14.49 5.81
CA GLY A 44 14.58 -14.86 6.93
C GLY A 44 14.26 -14.13 8.25
N ALA A 45 13.29 -13.21 8.27
CA ALA A 45 12.81 -12.56 9.48
C ALA A 45 11.43 -13.13 9.91
N ALA A 46 11.18 -13.16 11.21
CA ALA A 46 9.87 -13.51 11.75
C ALA A 46 8.92 -12.31 11.59
N CYS A 47 8.01 -12.38 10.61
CA CYS A 47 7.10 -11.27 10.27
C CYS A 47 5.64 -11.54 10.63
N SER A 48 5.08 -10.68 11.48
CA SER A 48 3.66 -10.70 11.89
C SER A 48 2.94 -9.45 11.39
N VAL A 49 1.68 -9.59 10.98
CA VAL A 49 0.81 -8.46 10.61
C VAL A 49 0.43 -7.71 11.88
N ILE A 50 0.66 -6.39 11.90
CA ILE A 50 0.27 -5.53 13.02
C ILE A 50 -0.84 -4.54 12.65
N SER A 51 -0.98 -4.24 11.37
CA SER A 51 -2.05 -3.37 10.88
C SER A 51 -2.32 -3.67 9.41
N SER A 52 -3.58 -3.74 9.03
CA SER A 52 -4.01 -3.74 7.64
C SER A 52 -5.15 -2.74 7.58
N TYR A 53 -4.94 -1.68 6.78
CA TYR A 53 -5.97 -0.69 6.50
C TYR A 53 -6.82 -1.10 5.30
#